data_AF-A0A8H7W3U3-F1
#
_entry.id   AF-A0A8H7W3U3-F1
#
_cell.length_a   1.000
_cell.length_b   1.000
_cell.length_c   1.000
_cell.angle_alpha   90.00
_cell.angle_beta   90.00
_cell.angle_gamma   90.00
#
_symmetry.space_group_name_H-M   'P 1'
#
loop_
_entity.id
_entity.type
_entity.pdbx_description
1 polymer ?
#
loop_
_entity_poly.entity_id
_entity_poly.type
_entity_poly.pdbx_seq_one_letter_code
_entity_poly.pdbx_strand_id
1 'polypeptide(L)'
;MGSVDSDAFQHIRLGDCVSWRTMATNTILQLLLLLTWDCITSATVKNPLYGIFFTSFVVLAELVSAVSLTFADGLFETLRSANPPTIAWLKSLPTELEKKWAVYLLVLEKAGSRPRVYIGSSTCKDRGVRARFKQYEDELWLPTNIEISLHDGFTITSRGLLAWTPIPSPAFQPVIRLFFLALEATLAHALCCLREGVKGDFKLTPEEREQKAAELKRHIAERMKVVSKNHVQRQREKNLAAYLDYHNTMPKKYYREDRARFLSTKKRSVKKVMETQKHYCDPCRMSCKTPRALAEHKGPKHRRQVGDIDILKGLRPDKARNILEKKFYCKPCDKPFPSKTLLRNHEKTKIHLQRLPGGIHATT
;
A
#
# COMPACT_ATOMS: atom_id res chain seq x y z
N MET A 1 35.79 25.66 -10.99
CA MET A 1 34.81 26.41 -10.16
C MET A 1 33.86 27.09 -11.13
N GLY A 2 32.82 26.37 -11.56
CA GLY A 2 31.82 26.88 -12.49
C GLY A 2 30.67 27.49 -11.70
N SER A 3 30.29 28.72 -12.05
CA SER A 3 29.05 29.38 -11.61
C SER A 3 27.87 28.47 -11.95
N VAL A 4 27.31 27.80 -10.96
CA VAL A 4 26.06 27.06 -11.11
C VAL A 4 24.95 28.10 -11.10
N ASP A 5 24.29 28.26 -12.25
CA ASP A 5 23.11 29.10 -12.46
C ASP A 5 22.14 29.02 -11.28
N SER A 6 22.09 30.09 -10.49
CA SER A 6 21.19 30.27 -9.33
C SER A 6 19.78 30.69 -9.72
N ASP A 7 19.49 30.87 -11.01
CA ASP A 7 18.36 31.68 -11.47
C ASP A 7 17.22 30.91 -12.15
N ALA A 8 17.26 29.58 -12.18
CA ALA A 8 16.22 28.77 -12.85
C ALA A 8 14.91 28.56 -12.03
N PHE A 9 14.69 29.30 -10.94
CA PHE A 9 13.39 29.38 -10.25
C PHE A 9 12.87 30.83 -10.23
N GLN A 10 12.90 31.48 -11.39
CA GLN A 10 12.08 32.67 -11.63
C GLN A 10 10.60 32.32 -11.44
N HIS A 11 10.09 32.72 -10.28
CA HIS A 11 8.77 33.30 -10.07
C HIS A 11 7.64 32.80 -10.98
N ILE A 12 7.14 31.57 -10.77
CA ILE A 12 5.68 31.39 -10.82
C ILE A 12 5.14 32.04 -9.54
N ARG A 13 5.10 33.38 -9.51
CA ARG A 13 4.17 34.07 -8.61
C ARG A 13 2.81 33.58 -9.06
N LEU A 14 2.05 32.93 -8.17
CA LEU A 14 0.61 32.92 -8.42
C LEU A 14 0.25 34.39 -8.59
N GLY A 15 -0.29 34.74 -9.76
CA GLY A 15 -0.61 36.11 -10.10
C GLY A 15 -1.30 36.77 -8.92
N ASP A 16 -0.69 37.81 -8.38
CA ASP A 16 -1.32 38.79 -7.49
C ASP A 16 -2.23 38.22 -6.37
N CYS A 17 -1.92 37.04 -5.81
CA CYS A 17 -2.55 36.50 -4.59
C CYS A 17 -2.15 37.30 -3.33
N VAL A 18 -1.98 38.61 -3.44
CA VAL A 18 -1.75 39.54 -2.33
C VAL A 18 -3.08 39.83 -1.59
N SER A 19 -4.22 39.59 -2.25
CA SER A 19 -5.57 39.92 -1.73
C SER A 19 -5.91 39.33 -0.34
N TRP A 20 -5.47 38.11 -0.02
CA TRP A 20 -5.79 37.51 1.28
C TRP A 20 -4.97 38.10 2.43
N ARG A 21 -3.78 38.66 2.17
CA ARG A 21 -2.92 39.26 3.22
C ARG A 21 -3.53 40.52 3.83
N THR A 22 -4.43 41.17 3.09
CA THR A 22 -5.19 42.35 3.54
C THR A 22 -6.52 42.00 4.22
N MET A 23 -6.92 40.72 4.26
CA MET A 23 -8.16 40.35 4.95
C MET A 23 -8.00 40.52 6.45
N ALA A 24 -8.89 41.32 7.05
CA ALA A 24 -8.97 41.52 8.49
C ALA A 24 -9.46 40.22 9.16
N THR A 25 -8.53 39.31 9.44
CA THR A 25 -8.77 38.11 10.25
C THR A 25 -8.15 38.32 11.62
N ASN A 26 -8.91 37.97 12.67
CA ASN A 26 -8.48 38.18 14.05
C ASN A 26 -7.92 36.89 14.67
N THR A 27 -8.10 35.73 14.03
CA THR A 27 -7.62 34.45 14.53
C THR A 27 -7.02 33.59 13.43
N ILE A 28 -6.09 32.71 13.82
CA ILE A 28 -5.49 31.70 12.94
C ILE A 28 -6.54 30.78 12.31
N LEU A 29 -7.59 30.45 13.06
CA LEU A 29 -8.67 29.58 12.58
C LEU A 29 -9.43 30.25 11.43
N GLN A 30 -9.80 31.52 11.58
CA GLN A 30 -10.48 32.29 10.53
C GLN A 30 -9.62 32.40 9.27
N LEU A 31 -8.33 32.73 9.42
CA LEU A 31 -7.40 32.82 8.30
C LEU A 31 -7.28 31.48 7.57
N LEU A 32 -7.07 30.37 8.29
CA LEU A 32 -6.94 29.06 7.67
C LEU A 32 -8.22 28.57 7.02
N LEU A 33 -9.40 28.86 7.59
CA LEU A 33 -10.68 28.55 6.95
C LEU A 33 -10.83 29.28 5.61
N LEU A 34 -10.51 30.57 5.56
CA LEU A 34 -10.57 31.37 4.34
C LEU A 34 -9.58 30.86 3.29
N LEU A 35 -8.32 30.63 3.69
CA LEU A 35 -7.29 30.09 2.79
C LEU A 35 -7.65 28.69 2.29
N THR A 36 -8.22 27.84 3.15
CA THR A 36 -8.63 26.48 2.77
C THR A 36 -9.81 26.54 1.81
N TRP A 37 -10.79 27.39 2.08
CA TRP A 37 -11.93 27.62 1.20
C TRP A 37 -11.49 28.11 -0.17
N ASP A 38 -10.63 29.12 -0.23
CA ASP A 38 -10.04 29.61 -1.48
C ASP A 38 -9.27 28.48 -2.18
N CYS A 39 -8.43 27.73 -1.48
CA CYS A 39 -7.68 26.62 -2.05
C CYS A 39 -8.58 25.57 -2.72
N ILE A 40 -9.72 25.21 -2.12
CA ILE A 40 -10.63 24.20 -2.69
C ILE A 40 -11.60 24.77 -3.72
N THR A 41 -11.85 26.09 -3.73
CA THR A 41 -12.78 26.75 -4.67
C THR A 41 -12.10 27.44 -5.84
N SER A 42 -10.81 27.75 -5.76
CA SER A 42 -10.04 28.43 -6.81
C SER A 42 -9.17 27.48 -7.64
N ALA A 43 -9.03 26.21 -7.20
CA ALA A 43 -8.23 25.24 -7.94
C ALA A 43 -8.83 24.94 -9.34
N THR A 44 -7.97 24.97 -10.35
CA THR A 44 -8.33 24.55 -11.73
C THR A 44 -8.67 23.06 -11.81
N VAL A 45 -8.06 22.25 -10.94
CA VAL A 45 -8.34 20.83 -10.76
C VAL A 45 -8.77 20.59 -9.32
N LYS A 46 -10.07 20.41 -9.10
CA LYS A 46 -10.64 20.14 -7.78
C LYS A 46 -10.88 18.66 -7.60
N ASN A 47 -10.59 18.15 -6.40
CA ASN A 47 -11.14 16.86 -6.02
C ASN A 47 -12.67 17.00 -5.94
N PRO A 48 -13.45 16.19 -6.70
CA PRO A 48 -14.91 16.32 -6.75
C PRO A 48 -15.57 16.13 -5.38
N LEU A 49 -14.91 15.41 -4.46
CA LEU A 49 -15.41 15.22 -3.10
C LEU A 49 -15.53 16.55 -2.33
N TYR A 50 -14.69 17.55 -2.61
CA TYR A 50 -14.80 18.84 -1.95
C TYR A 50 -16.13 19.53 -2.27
N GLY A 51 -16.61 19.46 -3.52
CA GLY A 51 -17.91 20.04 -3.88
C GLY A 51 -19.11 19.31 -3.28
N ILE A 52 -18.94 18.02 -2.93
CA ILE A 52 -19.99 17.20 -2.30
C ILE A 52 -20.10 17.50 -0.80
N PHE A 53 -18.95 17.57 -0.11
CA PHE A 53 -18.92 17.68 1.35
C PHE A 53 -18.77 19.12 1.87
N PHE A 54 -18.16 20.02 1.11
CA PHE A 54 -17.92 21.42 1.47
C PHE A 54 -18.71 22.33 0.53
N THR A 55 -20.04 22.24 0.61
CA THR A 55 -20.97 22.95 -0.29
C THR A 55 -20.97 24.46 -0.09
N SER A 56 -20.59 24.93 1.10
CA SER A 56 -20.46 26.35 1.43
C SER A 56 -19.36 26.59 2.47
N PHE A 57 -18.90 27.83 2.57
CA PHE A 57 -17.97 28.26 3.61
C PHE A 57 -18.53 28.01 5.02
N VAL A 58 -19.84 28.19 5.21
CA VAL A 58 -20.53 27.98 6.49
C VAL A 58 -20.42 26.50 6.91
N VAL A 59 -20.69 25.57 5.99
CA VAL A 59 -20.57 24.12 6.26
C VAL A 59 -19.14 23.74 6.65
N LEU A 60 -18.14 24.31 5.97
CA LEU A 60 -16.74 24.09 6.33
C LEU A 60 -16.42 24.66 7.72
N ALA A 61 -16.88 25.88 8.03
CA ALA A 61 -16.64 26.54 9.30
C ALA A 61 -17.31 25.80 10.48
N GLU A 62 -18.55 25.33 10.31
CA GLU A 62 -19.26 24.50 11.30
C GLU A 62 -18.53 23.18 11.56
N LEU A 63 -18.08 22.51 10.49
CA LEU A 63 -17.31 21.28 10.60
C LEU A 63 -16.02 21.51 11.39
N VAL A 64 -15.27 22.56 11.08
CA VAL A 64 -14.01 22.83 11.80
C VAL A 64 -14.27 23.30 13.22
N SER A 65 -15.37 24.01 13.49
CA SER A 65 -15.75 24.38 14.86
C SER A 65 -16.09 23.15 15.72
N ALA A 66 -16.62 22.09 15.11
CA ALA A 66 -16.85 20.80 15.77
C ALA A 66 -15.55 20.03 16.04
N VAL A 67 -14.43 20.43 15.42
CA VAL A 67 -13.11 19.83 15.60
C VAL A 67 -12.27 20.75 16.46
N SER A 68 -11.81 20.27 17.63
CA SER A 68 -10.97 21.05 18.54
C SER A 68 -9.54 21.22 17.97
N LEU A 69 -9.42 22.00 16.90
CA LEU A 69 -8.18 22.24 16.16
C LEU A 69 -7.29 23.18 16.96
N THR A 70 -6.04 22.77 17.13
CA THR A 70 -4.97 23.55 17.76
C THR A 70 -3.88 23.82 16.73
N PHE A 71 -3.13 24.90 16.91
CA PHE A 71 -2.11 25.37 15.97
C PHE A 71 -0.76 25.56 16.66
N ALA A 72 0.31 25.52 15.88
CA ALA A 72 1.63 25.87 16.38
C ALA A 72 1.76 27.36 16.69
N ASP A 73 2.54 27.66 17.72
CA ASP A 73 2.84 29.05 18.11
C ASP A 73 3.59 29.78 16.98
N GLY A 74 3.19 31.01 16.71
CA GLY A 74 3.76 31.83 15.65
C GLY A 74 3.27 31.47 14.23
N LEU A 75 2.39 30.47 14.06
CA LEU A 75 1.89 30.10 12.73
C LEU A 75 1.07 31.22 12.09
N PHE A 76 0.30 31.97 12.88
CA PHE A 76 -0.53 33.07 12.38
C PHE A 76 0.31 34.20 11.80
N GLU A 77 1.31 34.62 12.56
CA GLU A 77 2.28 35.65 12.22
C GLU A 77 3.10 35.20 11.00
N THR A 78 3.50 33.92 10.97
CA THR A 78 4.22 33.33 9.85
C THR A 78 3.42 33.37 8.56
N LEU A 79 2.12 33.01 8.59
CA LEU A 79 1.28 33.02 7.40
C LEU A 79 1.00 34.45 6.90
N ARG A 80 0.93 35.42 7.80
CA ARG A 80 0.74 36.84 7.45
C ARG A 80 2.03 37.54 7.03
N SER A 81 3.19 36.98 7.38
CA SER A 81 4.50 37.56 7.09
C SER A 81 4.74 37.70 5.59
N ALA A 82 5.35 38.83 5.21
CA ALA A 82 5.84 39.04 3.86
C ALA A 82 7.00 38.09 3.53
N ASN A 83 7.80 37.77 4.54
CA ASN A 83 9.00 36.97 4.44
C ASN A 83 8.71 35.49 4.71
N PRO A 84 9.37 34.56 4.00
CA PRO A 84 9.28 33.13 4.30
C PRO A 84 9.67 32.81 5.75
N PRO A 85 9.11 31.74 6.36
CA PRO A 85 9.54 31.29 7.69
C PRO A 85 11.02 30.94 7.72
N THR A 86 11.67 31.22 8.85
CA THR A 86 13.05 30.80 9.07
C THR A 86 13.14 29.30 9.36
N ILE A 87 14.25 28.66 8.97
CA ILE A 87 14.49 27.24 9.30
C ILE A 87 14.53 27.03 10.82
N ALA A 88 15.02 28.00 11.58
CA ALA A 88 15.04 27.95 13.04
C ALA A 88 13.62 27.79 13.63
N TRP A 89 12.66 28.61 13.17
CA TRP A 89 11.26 28.49 13.61
C TRP A 89 10.64 27.15 13.17
N LEU A 90 10.91 26.70 11.94
CA LEU A 90 10.42 25.41 11.47
C LEU A 90 10.94 24.24 12.32
N LYS A 91 12.18 24.32 12.79
CA LYS A 91 12.78 23.32 13.67
C LYS A 91 12.29 23.40 15.12
N SER A 92 11.75 24.54 15.55
CA SER A 92 11.19 24.72 16.90
C SER A 92 9.73 24.27 17.03
N LEU A 93 9.09 23.85 15.94
CA LEU A 93 7.72 23.37 15.93
C LEU A 93 7.54 22.14 16.85
N PRO A 94 6.38 21.98 17.51
CA PRO A 94 6.13 20.87 18.42
C PRO A 94 6.19 19.53 17.68
N THR A 95 6.88 18.55 18.27
CA THR A 95 7.12 17.21 17.69
C THR A 95 6.24 16.12 18.29
N GLU A 96 5.82 16.28 19.55
CA GLU A 96 5.26 15.20 20.35
C GLU A 96 3.79 15.43 20.67
N LEU A 97 2.92 14.70 19.99
CA LEU A 97 1.53 14.57 20.38
C LEU A 97 1.06 13.13 20.17
N GLU A 98 0.82 12.43 21.28
CA GLU A 98 0.26 11.09 21.21
C GLU A 98 -1.21 11.12 20.76
N LYS A 99 -1.56 10.23 19.81
CA LYS A 99 -2.94 9.98 19.37
C LYS A 99 -3.71 11.22 18.85
N LYS A 100 -3.06 12.03 18.00
CA LYS A 100 -3.70 13.15 17.30
C LYS A 100 -3.64 13.01 15.79
N TRP A 101 -4.64 13.54 15.09
CA TRP A 101 -4.54 13.83 13.66
C TRP A 101 -3.88 15.18 13.48
N ALA A 102 -3.02 15.31 12.47
CA ALA A 102 -2.23 16.52 12.31
C ALA A 102 -1.87 16.78 10.84
N VAL A 103 -1.72 18.07 10.52
CA VAL A 103 -0.87 18.55 9.43
C VAL A 103 0.50 18.83 10.03
N TYR A 104 1.52 18.22 9.46
CA TYR A 104 2.90 18.28 9.92
C TYR A 104 3.81 18.78 8.80
N LEU A 105 5.02 19.13 9.20
CA LEU A 105 6.10 19.61 8.37
C LEU A 105 7.36 18.80 8.65
N LEU A 106 8.15 18.53 7.61
CA LEU A 106 9.47 17.94 7.70
C LEU A 106 10.50 18.93 7.16
N VAL A 107 11.61 19.05 7.86
CA VAL A 107 12.80 19.77 7.39
C VAL A 107 13.83 18.73 6.97
N LEU A 108 14.29 18.83 5.72
CA LEU A 108 15.32 17.98 5.16
C LEU A 108 16.56 18.81 4.87
N GLU A 109 17.73 18.35 5.31
CA GLU A 109 18.99 19.06 5.12
C GLU A 109 20.05 18.16 4.48
N LYS A 110 20.96 18.80 3.77
CA LYS A 110 22.15 18.20 3.16
C LYS A 110 23.26 19.23 3.21
N ALA A 111 24.46 18.83 3.63
CA ALA A 111 25.60 19.74 3.71
C ALA A 111 25.86 20.43 2.36
N GLY A 112 26.07 21.75 2.39
CA GLY A 112 26.28 22.57 1.18
C GLY A 112 25.04 22.75 0.29
N SER A 113 23.86 22.30 0.69
CA SER A 113 22.60 22.45 -0.06
C SER A 113 21.57 23.25 0.74
N ARG A 114 20.68 23.95 0.05
CA ARG A 114 19.54 24.64 0.69
C ARG A 114 18.57 23.60 1.31
N PRO A 115 18.08 23.81 2.54
CA PRO A 115 17.09 22.91 3.15
C PRO A 115 15.83 22.76 2.31
N ARG A 116 15.26 21.56 2.28
CA ARG A 116 13.95 21.26 1.68
C ARG A 116 12.90 21.14 2.77
N VAL A 117 11.69 21.59 2.48
CA VAL A 117 10.57 21.53 3.41
C VAL A 117 9.41 20.78 2.76
N TYR A 118 8.86 19.82 3.48
CA TYR A 118 7.71 19.03 3.05
C TYR A 118 6.58 19.17 4.06
N ILE A 119 5.36 19.36 3.58
CA ILE A 119 4.14 19.36 4.39
C ILE A 119 3.33 18.13 4.04
N GLY A 120 2.80 17.46 5.06
CA GLY A 120 1.94 16.31 4.90
C GLY A 120 0.89 16.26 6.01
N SER A 121 -0.16 15.46 5.82
CA SER A 121 -1.14 15.16 6.86
C SER A 121 -1.06 13.70 7.31
N SER A 122 -1.53 13.43 8.52
CA SER A 122 -1.71 12.07 9.02
C SER A 122 -3.01 11.95 9.78
N THR A 123 -3.85 11.03 9.29
CA THR A 123 -5.20 10.77 9.79
C THR A 123 -5.38 9.28 10.13
N CYS A 124 -4.31 8.65 10.62
CA CYS A 124 -4.34 7.26 11.08
C CYS A 124 -5.28 7.14 12.29
N LYS A 125 -6.28 6.25 12.20
CA LYS A 125 -7.32 6.08 13.23
C LYS A 125 -6.80 5.56 14.58
N ASP A 126 -5.72 4.78 14.59
CA ASP A 126 -5.26 4.09 15.81
C ASP A 126 -4.08 4.82 16.48
N ARG A 127 -3.21 5.42 15.66
CA ARG A 127 -1.92 5.98 16.11
C ARG A 127 -1.70 7.44 15.72
N GLY A 128 -2.63 8.04 14.95
CA GLY A 128 -2.52 9.43 14.51
C GLY A 128 -1.22 9.72 13.75
N VAL A 129 -0.66 10.92 13.98
CA VAL A 129 0.58 11.38 13.35
C VAL A 129 1.81 10.53 13.68
N ARG A 130 1.86 9.90 14.86
CA ARG A 130 2.97 9.02 15.28
C ARG A 130 3.19 7.86 14.31
N ALA A 131 2.12 7.29 13.73
CA ALA A 131 2.28 6.24 12.72
C ALA A 131 3.01 6.73 11.48
N ARG A 132 2.77 7.98 11.07
CA ARG A 132 3.38 8.57 9.88
C ARG A 132 4.83 8.98 10.15
N PHE A 133 5.12 9.51 11.33
CA PHE A 133 6.49 9.77 11.76
C PHE A 133 7.33 8.50 11.85
N LYS A 134 6.76 7.43 12.40
CA LYS A 134 7.41 6.12 12.39
C LYS A 134 7.66 5.59 10.97
N GLN A 135 6.75 5.83 10.03
CA GLN A 135 6.97 5.48 8.63
C GLN A 135 8.17 6.22 8.03
N TYR A 136 8.40 7.49 8.38
CA TYR A 136 9.61 8.20 7.95
C TYR A 136 10.88 7.62 8.58
N GLU A 137 10.87 7.33 9.88
CA GLU A 137 11.99 6.70 10.59
C GLU A 137 12.35 5.31 10.03
N ASP A 138 11.34 4.53 9.68
CA ASP A 138 11.51 3.19 9.11
C ASP A 138 11.73 3.23 7.58
N GLU A 139 11.68 4.42 6.96
CA GLU A 139 11.71 4.67 5.52
C GLU A 139 10.69 3.83 4.73
N LEU A 140 9.47 3.77 5.25
CA LEU A 140 8.35 3.02 4.68
C LEU A 140 7.33 3.97 4.09
N TRP A 141 6.91 3.69 2.86
CA TRP A 141 5.75 4.33 2.23
C TRP A 141 5.92 5.85 2.14
N LEU A 142 7.15 6.24 1.79
CA LEU A 142 7.56 7.62 1.65
C LEU A 142 6.84 8.29 0.47
N PRO A 143 6.37 9.55 0.62
CA PRO A 143 6.00 10.38 -0.52
C PRO A 143 7.15 10.42 -1.52
N THR A 144 6.82 10.46 -2.81
CA THR A 144 7.80 10.42 -3.90
C THR A 144 8.91 11.45 -3.71
N ASN A 145 8.59 12.69 -3.35
CA ASN A 145 9.62 13.73 -3.15
C ASN A 145 10.48 13.55 -1.91
N ILE A 146 9.95 12.94 -0.86
CA ILE A 146 10.74 12.60 0.31
C ILE A 146 11.73 11.50 -0.10
N GLU A 147 11.28 10.48 -0.80
CA GLU A 147 12.14 9.41 -1.31
C GLU A 147 13.23 9.95 -2.25
N ILE A 148 12.87 10.80 -3.22
CA ILE A 148 13.85 11.47 -4.10
C ILE A 148 14.85 12.29 -3.28
N SER A 149 14.38 13.05 -2.28
CA SER A 149 15.28 13.85 -1.45
C SER A 149 16.23 12.99 -0.61
N LEU A 150 15.75 11.89 -0.03
CA LEU A 150 16.60 10.96 0.69
C LEU A 150 17.63 10.29 -0.24
N HIS A 151 17.22 9.91 -1.45
CA HIS A 151 18.12 9.38 -2.48
C HIS A 151 19.17 10.41 -2.92
N ASP A 152 18.81 11.70 -2.99
CA ASP A 152 19.73 12.81 -3.25
C ASP A 152 20.70 13.06 -2.09
N GLY A 153 20.63 12.30 -0.99
CA GLY A 153 21.51 12.44 0.18
C GLY A 153 21.06 13.50 1.19
N PHE A 154 19.80 13.94 1.13
CA PHE A 154 19.21 14.70 2.23
C PHE A 154 18.83 13.78 3.37
N THR A 155 18.83 14.30 4.60
CA THR A 155 18.33 13.62 5.79
C THR A 155 17.19 14.42 6.40
N ILE A 156 16.21 13.74 6.99
CA ILE A 156 15.15 14.43 7.74
C ILE A 156 15.73 14.85 9.10
N THR A 157 15.99 16.14 9.27
CA THR A 157 16.63 16.68 10.47
C THR A 157 15.64 17.16 11.53
N SER A 158 14.43 17.52 11.12
CA SER A 158 13.36 17.92 12.04
C SER A 158 11.99 17.57 11.47
N ARG A 159 11.03 17.43 12.38
CA ARG A 159 9.61 17.23 12.12
C ARG A 159 8.83 18.11 13.08
N GLY A 160 7.75 18.72 12.63
CA GLY A 160 6.96 19.63 13.45
C GLY A 160 5.49 19.55 13.09
N LEU A 161 4.60 19.87 14.02
CA LEU A 161 3.17 19.96 13.77
C LEU A 161 2.79 21.41 13.49
N LEU A 162 1.95 21.64 12.50
CA LEU A 162 1.42 22.96 12.15
C LEU A 162 0.00 23.14 12.71
N ALA A 163 -0.83 22.12 12.54
CA ALA A 163 -2.20 22.09 13.05
C ALA A 163 -2.57 20.65 13.45
N TRP A 164 -3.31 20.48 14.54
CA TRP A 164 -3.69 19.15 15.03
C TRP A 164 -4.99 19.14 15.83
N THR A 165 -5.60 17.96 15.92
CA THR A 165 -6.82 17.69 16.70
C THR A 165 -6.74 16.31 17.35
N PRO A 166 -7.42 16.07 18.49
CA PRO A 166 -7.71 14.71 18.92
C PRO A 166 -8.33 13.87 17.79
N ILE A 167 -8.09 12.56 17.77
CA ILE A 167 -8.66 11.67 16.76
C ILE A 167 -10.20 11.79 16.81
N PRO A 168 -10.86 12.17 15.70
CA PRO A 168 -12.31 12.35 15.72
C PRO A 168 -13.07 11.04 15.94
N SER A 169 -14.33 11.17 16.38
CA SER A 169 -15.27 10.05 16.43
C SER A 169 -15.38 9.36 15.06
N PRO A 170 -15.47 8.02 14.99
CA PRO A 170 -15.53 7.27 13.73
C PRO A 170 -16.53 7.79 12.69
N ALA A 171 -17.67 8.33 13.14
CA ALA A 171 -18.70 8.90 12.26
C ALA A 171 -18.20 10.11 11.44
N PHE A 172 -17.32 10.94 12.02
CA PHE A 172 -16.80 12.14 11.38
C PHE A 172 -15.43 11.95 10.73
N GLN A 173 -14.77 10.80 10.94
CA GLN A 173 -13.44 10.53 10.41
C GLN A 173 -13.31 10.72 8.88
N PRO A 174 -14.27 10.27 8.03
CA PRO A 174 -14.15 10.45 6.59
C PRO A 174 -14.11 11.92 6.15
N VAL A 175 -15.04 12.73 6.66
CA VAL A 175 -15.15 14.15 6.29
C VAL A 175 -14.02 14.99 6.89
N ILE A 176 -13.61 14.71 8.13
CA ILE A 176 -12.47 15.41 8.74
C ILE A 176 -11.17 15.02 8.05
N ARG A 177 -11.01 13.77 7.59
CA ARG A 177 -9.85 13.38 6.80
C ARG A 177 -9.77 14.17 5.50
N LEU A 178 -10.91 14.40 4.84
CA LEU A 178 -10.98 15.23 3.64
C LEU A 178 -10.58 16.68 3.94
N PHE A 179 -11.01 17.23 5.09
CA PHE A 179 -10.58 18.55 5.54
C PHE A 179 -9.06 18.63 5.79
N PHE A 180 -8.44 17.63 6.44
CA PHE A 180 -7.00 17.61 6.66
C PHE A 180 -6.18 17.58 5.36
N LEU A 181 -6.70 16.96 4.30
CA LEU A 181 -6.07 16.98 2.97
C LEU A 181 -6.17 18.38 2.33
N ALA A 182 -7.31 19.05 2.48
CA ALA A 182 -7.46 20.43 2.02
C ALA A 182 -6.53 21.38 2.79
N LEU A 183 -6.45 21.22 4.12
CA LEU A 183 -5.58 22.01 4.98
C LEU A 183 -4.09 21.75 4.70
N GLU A 184 -3.69 20.50 4.43
CA GLU A 184 -2.35 20.14 3.96
C GLU A 184 -1.98 20.89 2.69
N ALA A 185 -2.84 20.86 1.66
CA ALA A 185 -2.60 21.55 0.40
C ALA A 185 -2.50 23.07 0.61
N THR A 186 -3.38 23.62 1.46
CA THR A 186 -3.42 25.05 1.80
C THR A 186 -2.11 25.50 2.45
N LEU A 187 -1.63 24.77 3.47
CA LEU A 187 -0.40 25.09 4.17
C LEU A 187 0.84 24.83 3.30
N ALA A 188 0.85 23.77 2.50
CA ALA A 188 1.89 23.52 1.50
C ALA A 188 2.02 24.69 0.53
N HIS A 189 0.89 25.22 0.08
CA HIS A 189 0.85 26.38 -0.79
C HIS A 189 1.33 27.66 -0.09
N ALA A 190 0.75 27.98 1.07
CA ALA A 190 1.03 29.21 1.79
C ALA A 190 2.49 29.32 2.24
N LEU A 191 3.10 28.21 2.64
CA LEU A 191 4.49 28.16 3.10
C LEU A 191 5.48 27.85 1.96
N CYS A 192 5.03 27.86 0.70
CA CYS A 192 5.86 27.58 -0.49
C CYS A 192 6.68 26.28 -0.38
N CYS A 193 6.14 25.27 0.31
CA CYS A 193 6.81 24.00 0.52
C CYS A 193 6.82 23.22 -0.80
N LEU A 194 7.97 22.58 -1.11
CA LEU A 194 8.27 21.81 -2.34
C LEU A 194 7.13 21.89 -3.37
N ARG A 195 7.07 23.00 -4.11
CA ARG A 195 6.13 23.15 -5.22
C ARG A 195 6.52 22.12 -6.27
N GLU A 196 5.93 20.94 -6.19
CA GLU A 196 5.54 20.26 -7.39
C GLU A 196 4.58 21.23 -8.08
N GLY A 197 5.06 21.99 -9.07
CA GLY A 197 4.17 22.25 -10.19
C GLY A 197 3.62 20.87 -10.55
N VAL A 198 2.29 20.70 -10.51
CA VAL A 198 1.67 19.44 -10.92
C VAL A 198 2.22 19.17 -12.31
N LYS A 199 3.19 18.25 -12.42
CA LYS A 199 3.75 17.79 -13.69
C LYS A 199 2.72 16.86 -14.30
N GLY A 200 1.56 17.42 -14.61
CA GLY A 200 0.54 16.79 -15.39
C GLY A 200 0.73 17.25 -16.81
N ASP A 201 0.92 16.32 -17.73
CA ASP A 201 0.58 16.59 -19.12
C ASP A 201 -0.96 16.75 -19.15
N PHE A 202 -1.44 17.96 -18.89
CA PHE A 202 -2.87 18.25 -18.82
C PHE A 202 -3.58 18.12 -20.19
N LYS A 203 -2.82 17.80 -21.23
CA LYS A 203 -3.28 17.55 -22.60
C LYS A 203 -3.46 16.06 -22.91
N LEU A 204 -3.38 15.17 -21.91
CA LEU A 204 -3.59 13.73 -22.14
C LEU A 204 -5.06 13.43 -22.45
N THR A 205 -5.31 12.63 -23.48
CA THR A 205 -6.65 12.12 -23.78
C THR A 205 -7.17 11.23 -22.64
N PRO A 206 -8.49 10.94 -22.57
CA PRO A 206 -9.02 9.98 -21.60
C PRO A 206 -8.29 8.62 -21.62
N GLU A 207 -7.94 8.11 -22.80
CA GLU A 207 -7.25 6.83 -23.00
C GLU A 207 -5.82 6.90 -22.46
N GLU A 208 -5.08 7.96 -22.78
CA GLU A 208 -3.73 8.16 -22.26
C GLU A 208 -3.71 8.32 -20.74
N ARG A 209 -4.74 8.96 -20.15
CA ARG A 209 -4.91 9.04 -18.70
C ARG A 209 -5.13 7.67 -18.08
N GLU A 210 -5.93 6.80 -18.70
CA GLU A 210 -6.14 5.43 -18.21
C GLU A 210 -4.86 4.61 -18.30
N GLN A 211 -4.12 4.69 -19.42
CA GLN A 211 -2.83 4.02 -19.58
C GLN A 211 -1.81 4.49 -18.53
N LYS A 212 -1.67 5.80 -18.32
CA LYS A 212 -0.75 6.37 -17.32
C LYS A 212 -1.17 5.99 -15.90
N ALA A 213 -2.46 5.90 -15.60
CA ALA A 213 -2.96 5.40 -14.33
C ALA A 213 -2.64 3.91 -14.12
N ALA A 214 -2.80 3.08 -15.15
CA ALA A 214 -2.46 1.66 -15.11
C ALA A 214 -0.95 1.44 -14.96
N GLU A 215 -0.13 2.23 -15.64
CA GLU A 215 1.32 2.25 -15.48
C GLU A 215 1.73 2.66 -14.07
N LEU A 216 1.20 3.77 -13.55
CA LEU A 216 1.47 4.21 -12.18
C LEU A 216 1.07 3.14 -11.17
N LYS A 217 -0.08 2.47 -11.37
CA LYS A 217 -0.51 1.36 -10.52
C LYS A 217 0.46 0.18 -10.58
N ARG A 218 1.01 -0.17 -11.75
CA ARG A 218 2.05 -1.20 -11.90
C ARG A 218 3.34 -0.79 -11.19
N HIS A 219 3.79 0.45 -11.37
CA HIS A 219 4.98 0.99 -10.69
C HIS A 219 4.83 0.99 -9.17
N ILE A 220 3.69 1.46 -8.65
CA ILE A 220 3.40 1.41 -7.22
C ILE A 220 3.42 -0.04 -6.72
N ALA A 221 2.80 -0.97 -7.45
CA ALA A 221 2.79 -2.38 -7.05
C ALA A 221 4.19 -2.99 -7.01
N GLU A 222 5.04 -2.72 -7.99
CA GLU A 222 6.42 -3.21 -8.02
C GLU A 222 7.27 -2.58 -6.92
N ARG A 223 7.17 -1.25 -6.75
CA ARG A 223 7.82 -0.52 -5.65
C ARG A 223 7.42 -1.09 -4.29
N MET A 224 6.14 -1.40 -4.08
CA MET A 224 5.67 -2.02 -2.83
C MET A 224 6.27 -3.41 -2.58
N LYS A 225 6.58 -4.19 -3.63
CA LYS A 225 7.31 -5.46 -3.44
C LYS A 225 8.73 -5.23 -2.95
N VAL A 226 9.45 -4.27 -3.55
CA VAL A 226 10.84 -3.93 -3.16
C VAL A 226 10.88 -3.38 -1.74
N VAL A 227 10.04 -2.40 -1.43
CA VAL A 227 9.96 -1.79 -0.08
C VAL A 227 9.61 -2.85 0.97
N SER A 228 8.66 -3.74 0.69
CA SER A 228 8.30 -4.85 1.60
C SER A 228 9.46 -5.82 1.84
N LYS A 229 10.19 -6.20 0.78
CA LYS A 229 11.39 -7.05 0.91
C LYS A 229 12.48 -6.37 1.74
N ASN A 230 12.80 -5.12 1.43
CA ASN A 230 13.83 -4.35 2.13
C ASN A 230 13.47 -4.12 3.59
N HIS A 231 12.18 -3.90 3.89
CA HIS A 231 11.70 -3.79 5.25
C HIS A 231 11.93 -5.08 6.05
N VAL A 232 11.52 -6.22 5.48
CA VAL A 232 11.72 -7.53 6.12
C VAL A 232 13.21 -7.81 6.33
N GLN A 233 14.04 -7.48 5.35
CA GLN A 233 15.50 -7.63 5.45
C GLN A 233 16.07 -6.77 6.58
N ARG A 234 15.73 -5.47 6.63
CA ARG A 234 16.17 -4.56 7.70
C ARG A 234 15.74 -5.02 9.09
N GLN A 235 14.53 -5.57 9.24
CA GLN A 235 14.06 -6.11 10.52
C GLN A 235 14.89 -7.34 10.95
N ARG A 236 15.26 -8.21 10.00
CA ARG A 236 16.12 -9.38 10.27
C ARG A 236 17.54 -8.96 10.65
N GLU A 237 18.10 -7.97 9.97
CA GLU A 237 19.44 -7.44 10.26
C GLU A 237 19.49 -6.74 11.63
N LYS A 238 18.43 -6.00 11.99
CA LYS A 238 18.36 -5.31 13.28
C LYS A 238 18.28 -6.26 14.48
N ASN A 239 17.41 -7.29 14.41
CA ASN A 239 17.29 -8.31 15.45
C ASN A 239 16.57 -9.56 14.92
N LEU A 240 17.35 -10.51 14.38
CA LEU A 240 16.82 -11.74 13.81
C LEU A 240 16.02 -12.57 14.83
N ALA A 241 16.48 -12.65 16.08
CA ALA A 241 15.81 -13.43 17.12
C ALA A 241 14.42 -12.88 17.44
N ALA A 242 14.31 -11.56 17.67
CA ALA A 242 13.02 -10.92 17.93
C ALA A 242 12.08 -10.99 16.72
N TYR A 243 12.62 -10.89 15.50
CA TYR A 243 11.84 -11.05 14.27
C TYR A 243 11.24 -12.47 14.15
N LEU A 244 12.06 -13.50 14.38
CA LEU A 244 11.60 -14.90 14.32
C LEU A 244 10.60 -15.21 15.43
N ASP A 245 10.84 -14.73 16.65
CA ASP A 245 9.91 -14.89 17.77
C ASP A 245 8.55 -14.26 17.48
N TYR A 246 8.52 -13.00 17.02
CA TYR A 246 7.30 -12.31 16.63
C TYR A 246 6.51 -13.11 15.58
N HIS A 247 7.18 -13.59 14.52
CA HIS A 247 6.51 -14.36 13.47
C HIS A 247 6.02 -15.74 13.92
N ASN A 248 6.65 -16.35 14.93
CA ASN A 248 6.24 -17.63 15.50
C ASN A 248 5.11 -17.49 16.53
N THR A 249 5.06 -16.38 17.27
CA THR A 249 4.11 -16.16 18.38
C THR A 249 2.82 -15.48 17.92
N MET A 250 2.90 -14.51 17.00
CA MET A 250 1.73 -13.72 16.59
C MET A 250 0.59 -14.53 15.98
N PRO A 251 0.81 -15.52 15.09
CA PRO A 251 -0.28 -16.36 14.58
C PRO A 251 -0.98 -17.13 15.69
N LYS A 252 -0.24 -17.58 16.73
CA LYS A 252 -0.81 -18.27 17.89
C LYS A 252 -1.63 -17.31 18.74
N LYS A 253 -1.14 -16.08 18.95
CA LYS A 253 -1.87 -15.02 19.66
C LYS A 253 -3.19 -14.69 18.96
N TYR A 254 -3.17 -14.40 17.66
CA TYR A 254 -4.39 -14.13 16.89
C TYR A 254 -5.38 -15.29 16.89
N TYR A 255 -4.88 -16.54 16.82
CA TYR A 255 -5.75 -17.71 16.92
C TYR A 255 -6.45 -17.81 18.29
N ARG A 256 -5.77 -17.44 19.37
CA ARG A 256 -6.32 -17.45 20.74
C ARG A 256 -7.31 -16.32 20.97
N GLU A 257 -6.98 -15.11 20.52
CA GLU A 257 -7.79 -13.90 20.73
C GLU A 257 -9.03 -13.84 19.84
N ASP A 258 -8.93 -14.28 18.57
CA ASP A 258 -10.04 -14.20 17.60
C ASP A 258 -10.02 -15.41 16.65
N ARG A 259 -10.34 -16.57 17.22
CA ARG A 259 -10.38 -17.86 16.51
C ARG A 259 -11.30 -17.81 15.29
N ALA A 260 -12.47 -17.18 15.42
CA ALA A 260 -13.47 -17.11 14.36
C ALA A 260 -12.95 -16.33 13.14
N ARG A 261 -12.36 -15.15 13.35
CA ARG A 261 -11.76 -14.35 12.28
C ARG A 261 -10.55 -15.02 11.67
N PHE A 262 -9.71 -15.68 12.46
CA PHE A 262 -8.56 -16.41 11.95
C PHE A 262 -9.01 -17.55 11.02
N LEU A 263 -9.98 -18.37 11.46
CA LEU A 263 -10.51 -19.48 10.67
C LEU A 263 -11.23 -18.99 9.41
N SER A 264 -11.99 -17.90 9.48
CA SER A 264 -12.67 -17.33 8.29
C SER A 264 -11.66 -16.81 7.26
N THR A 265 -10.60 -16.14 7.71
CA THR A 265 -9.50 -15.66 6.85
C THR A 265 -8.76 -16.82 6.19
N LYS A 266 -8.48 -17.89 6.95
CA LYS A 266 -7.86 -19.12 6.44
C LYS A 266 -8.77 -19.81 5.41
N LYS A 267 -10.08 -19.90 5.67
CA LYS A 267 -11.06 -20.47 4.74
C LYS A 267 -11.13 -19.68 3.44
N ARG A 268 -11.17 -18.34 3.50
CA ARG A 268 -11.15 -17.46 2.31
C ARG A 268 -9.86 -17.64 1.49
N SER A 269 -8.70 -17.71 2.16
CA SER A 269 -7.42 -17.94 1.47
C SER A 269 -7.37 -19.29 0.77
N VAL A 270 -7.82 -20.36 1.43
CA VAL A 270 -7.88 -21.70 0.82
C VAL A 270 -8.84 -21.72 -0.36
N LYS A 271 -10.04 -21.12 -0.22
CA LYS A 271 -11.02 -21.03 -1.32
C LYS A 271 -10.41 -20.34 -2.55
N LYS A 272 -9.77 -19.19 -2.37
CA LYS A 272 -9.09 -18.47 -3.46
C LYS A 272 -7.98 -19.29 -4.12
N VAL A 273 -7.18 -20.02 -3.34
CA VAL A 273 -6.13 -20.92 -3.87
C VAL A 273 -6.71 -22.03 -4.72
N MET A 274 -7.85 -22.61 -4.30
CA MET A 274 -8.53 -23.67 -5.04
C MET A 274 -9.18 -23.15 -6.33
N GLU A 275 -9.86 -21.99 -6.27
CA GLU A 275 -10.50 -21.32 -7.42
C GLU A 275 -9.47 -20.90 -8.48
N THR A 276 -8.35 -20.33 -8.05
CA THR A 276 -7.25 -19.94 -8.97
C THR A 276 -6.37 -21.11 -9.38
N GLN A 277 -6.64 -22.33 -8.88
CA GLN A 277 -5.84 -23.52 -9.11
C GLN A 277 -4.34 -23.29 -8.89
N LYS A 278 -3.98 -22.45 -7.92
CA LYS A 278 -2.58 -22.00 -7.71
C LYS A 278 -1.61 -23.15 -7.44
N HIS A 279 -2.10 -24.24 -6.84
CA HIS A 279 -1.32 -25.45 -6.58
C HIS A 279 -1.97 -26.65 -7.27
N TYR A 280 -2.00 -26.60 -8.59
CA TYR A 280 -2.61 -27.64 -9.41
C TYR A 280 -1.62 -28.75 -9.76
N CYS A 281 -2.16 -29.95 -9.90
CA CYS A 281 -1.45 -31.11 -10.42
C CYS A 281 -2.08 -31.53 -11.74
N ASP A 282 -1.43 -31.24 -12.86
CA ASP A 282 -1.98 -31.52 -14.20
C ASP A 282 -2.29 -33.01 -14.42
N PRO A 283 -1.39 -33.97 -14.08
CA PRO A 283 -1.68 -35.38 -14.33
C PRO A 283 -2.88 -35.92 -13.54
N CYS A 284 -3.11 -35.39 -12.34
CA CYS A 284 -4.25 -35.79 -11.50
C CYS A 284 -5.47 -34.88 -11.66
N ARG A 285 -5.34 -33.78 -12.42
CA ARG A 285 -6.33 -32.73 -12.59
C ARG A 285 -6.95 -32.24 -11.28
N MET A 286 -6.13 -32.05 -10.25
CA MET A 286 -6.61 -31.63 -8.93
C MET A 286 -5.83 -30.46 -8.35
N SER A 287 -6.57 -29.54 -7.71
CA SER A 287 -6.00 -28.43 -6.93
C SER A 287 -5.72 -28.87 -5.50
N CYS A 288 -4.56 -28.50 -4.98
CA CYS A 288 -4.15 -28.69 -3.60
C CYS A 288 -4.30 -27.39 -2.79
N LYS A 289 -4.60 -27.50 -1.50
CA LYS A 289 -4.84 -26.34 -0.63
C LYS A 289 -3.57 -25.55 -0.28
N THR A 290 -2.42 -26.20 -0.32
CA THR A 290 -1.11 -25.65 0.07
C THR A 290 0.00 -26.21 -0.84
N PRO A 291 1.14 -25.53 -0.97
CA PRO A 291 2.27 -26.04 -1.75
C PRO A 291 2.83 -27.34 -1.13
N ARG A 292 2.81 -27.46 0.21
CA ARG A 292 3.18 -28.69 0.90
C ARG A 292 2.25 -29.85 0.55
N ALA A 293 0.93 -29.63 0.50
CA ALA A 293 -0.02 -30.66 0.11
C ALA A 293 0.19 -31.09 -1.35
N LEU A 294 0.58 -30.17 -2.25
CA LEU A 294 0.96 -30.53 -3.62
C LEU A 294 2.26 -31.34 -3.66
N ALA A 295 3.26 -30.98 -2.86
CA ALA A 295 4.51 -31.74 -2.77
C ALA A 295 4.29 -33.16 -2.20
N GLU A 296 3.50 -33.28 -1.14
CA GLU A 296 3.08 -34.56 -0.56
C GLU A 296 2.24 -35.37 -1.56
N HIS A 297 1.32 -34.71 -2.27
CA HIS A 297 0.57 -35.31 -3.38
C HIS A 297 1.53 -35.88 -4.42
N LYS A 298 2.51 -35.09 -4.91
CA LYS A 298 3.56 -35.50 -5.87
C LYS A 298 4.58 -36.50 -5.32
N GLY A 299 4.36 -37.06 -4.13
CA GLY A 299 5.20 -38.10 -3.56
C GLY A 299 5.20 -39.42 -4.35
N PRO A 300 5.82 -40.49 -3.79
CA PRO A 300 6.03 -41.76 -4.51
C PRO A 300 4.76 -42.40 -5.09
N LYS A 301 3.62 -42.29 -4.41
CA LYS A 301 2.34 -42.84 -4.89
C LYS A 301 1.86 -42.16 -6.18
N HIS A 302 1.94 -40.82 -6.23
CA HIS A 302 1.59 -40.06 -7.43
C HIS A 302 2.55 -40.35 -8.57
N ARG A 303 3.86 -40.35 -8.32
CA ARG A 303 4.86 -40.69 -9.34
C ARG A 303 4.58 -42.07 -9.99
N ARG A 304 4.23 -43.08 -9.17
CA ARG A 304 3.81 -44.42 -9.67
C ARG A 304 2.54 -44.37 -10.49
N GLN A 305 1.62 -43.49 -10.14
CA GLN A 305 0.35 -43.33 -10.82
C GLN A 305 0.47 -42.61 -12.15
N VAL A 306 1.39 -41.66 -12.28
CA VAL A 306 1.60 -40.88 -13.52
C VAL A 306 2.61 -41.51 -14.47
N GLY A 307 3.25 -42.62 -14.08
CA GLY A 307 4.21 -43.33 -14.92
C GLY A 307 5.54 -42.61 -15.08
N ASP A 308 5.98 -41.89 -14.04
CA ASP A 308 7.26 -41.19 -14.03
C ASP A 308 8.41 -42.18 -14.29
N ILE A 309 9.25 -41.88 -15.28
CA ILE A 309 10.21 -42.82 -15.92
C ILE A 309 11.19 -43.40 -14.90
N ASP A 310 11.52 -42.66 -13.84
CA ASP A 310 12.41 -43.13 -12.78
C ASP A 310 11.87 -44.33 -11.98
N ILE A 311 10.58 -44.64 -12.09
CA ILE A 311 9.97 -45.83 -11.44
C ILE A 311 10.20 -47.10 -12.24
N LEU A 312 10.54 -46.98 -13.54
CA LEU A 312 10.91 -48.14 -14.36
C LEU A 312 12.19 -48.80 -13.86
N LYS A 313 13.08 -48.05 -13.19
CA LYS A 313 14.36 -48.56 -12.64
C LYS A 313 14.18 -49.64 -11.56
N GLY A 314 13.00 -49.76 -10.94
CA GLY A 314 12.69 -50.79 -9.92
C GLY A 314 11.69 -51.86 -10.36
N LEU A 315 11.18 -51.78 -11.60
CA LEU A 315 10.26 -52.77 -12.16
C LEU A 315 11.06 -53.86 -12.86
N ARG A 316 10.53 -55.10 -12.82
CA ARG A 316 11.09 -56.17 -13.66
C ARG A 316 11.05 -55.72 -15.14
N PRO A 317 12.06 -56.06 -15.97
CA PRO A 317 12.16 -55.56 -17.35
C PRO A 317 10.90 -55.80 -18.20
N ASP A 318 10.22 -56.94 -18.00
CA ASP A 318 8.96 -57.28 -18.66
C ASP A 318 7.84 -56.29 -18.32
N LYS A 319 7.72 -55.89 -17.05
CA LYS A 319 6.72 -54.93 -16.58
C LYS A 319 7.01 -53.51 -17.05
N ALA A 320 8.28 -53.12 -17.06
CA ALA A 320 8.70 -51.82 -17.58
C ALA A 320 8.38 -51.69 -19.07
N ARG A 321 8.72 -52.73 -19.86
CA ARG A 321 8.38 -52.84 -21.28
C ARG A 321 6.86 -52.76 -21.52
N ASN A 322 6.04 -53.46 -20.73
CA ASN A 322 4.57 -53.37 -20.86
C ASN A 322 4.02 -51.96 -20.66
N ILE A 323 4.64 -51.15 -19.78
CA ILE A 323 4.25 -49.75 -19.57
C ILE A 323 4.66 -48.89 -20.77
N LEU A 324 5.91 -49.04 -21.25
CA LEU A 324 6.45 -48.29 -22.39
C LEU A 324 5.68 -48.58 -23.68
N GLU A 325 5.36 -49.85 -23.93
CA GLU A 325 4.58 -50.30 -25.09
C GLU A 325 3.07 -50.04 -24.93
N LYS A 326 2.63 -49.47 -23.80
CA LYS A 326 1.20 -49.31 -23.44
C LYS A 326 0.39 -50.61 -23.59
N LYS A 327 1.02 -51.78 -23.36
CA LYS A 327 0.43 -53.11 -23.59
C LYS A 327 -0.85 -53.36 -22.79
N PHE A 328 -0.89 -52.88 -21.55
CA PHE A 328 -2.09 -52.90 -20.70
C PHE A 328 -2.49 -51.46 -20.38
N TYR A 329 -3.26 -50.83 -21.25
CA TYR A 329 -3.55 -49.40 -21.17
C TYR A 329 -5.05 -49.13 -21.03
N CYS A 330 -5.38 -48.23 -20.10
CA CYS A 330 -6.73 -47.76 -19.90
C CYS A 330 -6.96 -46.47 -20.72
N LYS A 331 -7.71 -46.59 -21.81
CA LYS A 331 -8.03 -45.46 -22.70
C LYS A 331 -8.82 -44.33 -22.02
N PRO A 332 -9.89 -44.59 -21.23
CA PRO A 332 -10.63 -43.52 -20.55
C PRO A 332 -9.80 -42.71 -19.55
N CYS A 333 -8.77 -43.32 -18.96
CA CYS A 333 -7.93 -42.68 -17.95
C CYS A 333 -6.56 -42.24 -18.47
N ASP A 334 -6.28 -42.49 -19.75
CA ASP A 334 -4.97 -42.34 -20.40
C ASP A 334 -3.80 -42.87 -19.56
N LYS A 335 -3.91 -44.12 -19.09
CA LYS A 335 -2.96 -44.68 -18.13
C LYS A 335 -2.47 -46.09 -18.50
N PRO A 336 -1.15 -46.31 -18.66
CA PRO A 336 -0.57 -47.63 -18.83
C PRO A 336 -0.38 -48.36 -17.49
N PHE A 337 -0.43 -49.70 -17.53
CA PHE A 337 -0.27 -50.60 -16.39
C PHE A 337 0.77 -51.68 -16.70
N PRO A 338 1.53 -52.16 -15.69
CA PRO A 338 2.55 -53.17 -15.91
C PRO A 338 2.00 -54.59 -16.10
N SER A 339 0.73 -54.83 -15.76
CA SER A 339 0.07 -56.13 -15.92
C SER A 339 -1.45 -56.01 -16.14
N LYS A 340 -2.03 -57.01 -16.82
CA LYS A 340 -3.48 -57.12 -17.06
C LYS A 340 -4.31 -57.14 -15.77
N THR A 341 -3.79 -57.74 -14.70
CA THR A 341 -4.49 -57.79 -13.39
C THR A 341 -4.64 -56.41 -12.77
N LEU A 342 -3.60 -55.56 -12.86
CA LEU A 342 -3.67 -54.21 -12.32
C LEU A 342 -4.57 -53.30 -13.14
N LEU A 343 -4.62 -53.47 -14.46
CA LEU A 343 -5.61 -52.81 -15.32
C LEU A 343 -7.04 -53.19 -14.89
N ARG A 344 -7.33 -54.49 -14.75
CA ARG A 344 -8.66 -54.96 -14.30
C ARG A 344 -9.05 -54.43 -12.93
N ASN A 345 -8.10 -54.35 -11.99
CA ASN A 345 -8.37 -53.76 -10.68
C ASN A 345 -8.63 -52.26 -10.77
N HIS A 346 -7.91 -51.54 -11.65
CA HIS A 346 -8.15 -50.12 -11.91
C HIS A 346 -9.55 -49.86 -12.48
N GLU A 347 -9.99 -50.67 -13.43
CA GLU A 347 -11.32 -50.56 -14.06
C GLU A 347 -12.47 -50.68 -13.04
N LYS A 348 -12.26 -51.40 -11.94
CA LYS A 348 -13.22 -51.52 -10.84
C LYS A 348 -13.24 -50.33 -9.88
N THR A 349 -12.30 -49.38 -9.98
CA THR A 349 -12.22 -48.27 -9.04
C THR A 349 -13.25 -47.18 -9.34
N LYS A 350 -13.78 -46.55 -8.28
CA LYS A 350 -14.74 -45.42 -8.39
C LYS A 350 -14.23 -44.29 -9.30
N ILE A 351 -12.92 -44.02 -9.26
CA ILE A 351 -12.27 -42.98 -10.08
C ILE A 351 -12.36 -43.33 -11.57
N HIS A 352 -12.13 -44.60 -11.93
CA HIS A 352 -12.25 -45.03 -13.33
C HIS A 352 -13.70 -44.92 -13.82
N LEU A 353 -14.65 -45.42 -13.02
CA LEU A 353 -16.07 -45.37 -13.35
C LEU A 353 -16.58 -43.93 -13.54
N GLN A 354 -16.08 -42.97 -12.77
CA GLN A 354 -16.40 -41.55 -12.92
C GLN A 354 -15.81 -40.89 -14.18
N ARG A 355 -14.82 -41.51 -14.82
CA ARG A 355 -14.19 -41.01 -16.05
C ARG A 355 -14.75 -41.65 -17.32
N LEU A 356 -15.64 -42.64 -17.18
CA LEU A 356 -16.35 -43.20 -18.32
C LEU A 356 -17.38 -42.19 -18.85
N PRO A 357 -17.59 -42.11 -20.17
CA PRO A 357 -18.67 -41.30 -20.74
C PRO A 357 -20.02 -41.77 -20.18
N GLY A 358 -20.70 -40.90 -19.42
CA GLY A 358 -21.94 -41.21 -18.70
C GLY A 358 -21.76 -41.49 -17.19
N GLY A 359 -20.54 -41.44 -16.66
CA GLY A 359 -20.30 -41.55 -15.22
C GLY A 359 -20.94 -40.39 -14.45
N ILE A 360 -21.74 -40.71 -13.42
CA ILE A 360 -22.37 -39.71 -12.54
C ILE A 360 -21.26 -38.95 -11.81
N HIS A 361 -21.03 -37.70 -12.23
CA HIS A 361 -20.23 -36.76 -11.45
C HIS A 361 -21.02 -36.41 -10.20
N ALA A 362 -20.62 -36.94 -9.05
CA ALA A 362 -21.11 -36.47 -7.77
C ALA A 362 -20.62 -35.03 -7.58
N THR A 363 -21.47 -34.06 -7.95
CA THR A 363 -21.30 -32.66 -7.58
C THR A 363 -21.27 -32.58 -6.06
N THR A 364 -20.14 -32.13 -5.51
CA THR A 364 -19.90 -31.94 -4.08
C THR A 364 -19.93 -30.46 -3.74
#